data_AF-A0A8T8WMA1-F1
#
_entry.id   AF-A0A8T8WMA1-F1
#
_cell.length_a   1.000
_cell.length_b   1.000
_cell.length_c   1.000
_cell.angle_alpha   90.00
_cell.angle_beta   90.00
_cell.angle_gamma   90.00
#
_symmetry.space_group_name_H-M   'P 1'
#
loop_
_entity.id
_entity.type
_entity.pdbx_description
1 polymer ?
#
loop_
_entity_poly.entity_id
_entity_poly.type
_entity_poly.pdbx_seq_one_letter_code
_entity_poly.pdbx_strand_id
1 'polypeptide(L)'
;MSPRLDPTTLDLSTKSIPARESRGTYLSSTVIRAPATDAWDAVVNTGAWSTWNTFCPGATIREQPDQRQSTRLHLGTKMTIHLNWNPRGPKTKPADVALVVTEFDPPKDGRQTPARIAWATDPSGQGLPSWLLYAERVHEFHEFVEEAPGGETEGQGNQRVTQVVSWESQRGPLAYVVKWFMGKKFRACLQVQAEDLTAFVEKGGEMKV
;
A
#
# COMPACT_ATOMS: atom_id res chain seq x y z
N MET A 1 -19.91 -4.41 16.05
CA MET A 1 -18.62 -3.73 16.31
C MET A 1 -17.50 -4.73 16.01
N SER A 2 -16.88 -4.65 14.84
CA SER A 2 -15.62 -5.37 14.62
C SER A 2 -14.51 -4.50 15.21
N PRO A 3 -13.74 -4.99 16.20
CA PRO A 3 -12.69 -4.18 16.79
C PRO A 3 -11.63 -3.86 15.74
N ARG A 4 -11.07 -2.66 15.83
CA ARG A 4 -9.84 -2.29 15.10
C ARG A 4 -8.82 -3.41 15.27
N LEU A 5 -8.19 -3.83 14.17
CA LEU A 5 -7.20 -4.89 14.21
C LEU A 5 -5.95 -4.41 14.92
N ASP A 6 -5.40 -5.28 15.77
CA ASP A 6 -4.06 -5.12 16.30
C ASP A 6 -3.04 -5.56 15.23
N PRO A 7 -2.30 -4.63 14.61
CA PRO A 7 -1.37 -4.96 13.54
C PRO A 7 -0.22 -5.87 13.98
N THR A 8 0.03 -5.98 15.29
CA THR A 8 1.10 -6.83 15.85
C THR A 8 0.74 -8.32 15.86
N THR A 9 -0.55 -8.64 15.69
CA THR A 9 -1.07 -10.02 15.71
C THR A 9 -1.23 -10.64 14.32
N LEU A 10 -0.97 -9.86 13.27
CA LEU A 10 -1.21 -10.27 11.89
C LEU A 10 -0.16 -11.27 11.39
N ASP A 11 -0.62 -12.25 10.60
CA ASP A 11 0.28 -13.07 9.79
C ASP A 11 0.77 -12.24 8.59
N LEU A 12 2.03 -11.78 8.67
CA LEU A 12 2.66 -10.95 7.64
C LEU A 12 3.20 -11.78 6.45
N SER A 13 2.66 -12.99 6.26
CA SER A 13 2.92 -13.81 5.10
C SER A 13 2.42 -13.15 3.83
N THR A 14 3.17 -13.35 2.76
CA THR A 14 2.84 -12.91 1.41
C THR A 14 2.65 -14.12 0.53
N LYS A 15 2.21 -13.93 -0.73
CA LYS A 15 1.94 -15.04 -1.65
C LYS A 15 3.12 -16.00 -1.79
N SER A 16 4.35 -15.47 -1.80
CA SER A 16 5.56 -16.28 -2.00
C SER A 16 6.62 -16.16 -0.90
N ILE A 17 6.41 -15.31 0.11
CA ILE A 17 7.29 -15.21 1.27
C ILE A 17 6.47 -15.48 2.54
N PRO A 18 6.53 -16.70 3.10
CA PRO A 18 5.99 -16.98 4.42
C PRO A 18 6.64 -16.09 5.49
N ALA A 19 5.89 -15.67 6.51
CA ALA A 19 6.38 -14.75 7.54
C ALA A 19 7.70 -15.22 8.19
N ARG A 20 7.82 -16.53 8.46
CA ARG A 20 9.02 -17.15 9.05
C ARG A 20 10.26 -17.11 8.14
N GLU A 21 10.08 -16.97 6.83
CA GLU A 21 11.15 -16.96 5.83
C GLU A 21 11.59 -15.54 5.46
N SER A 22 10.80 -14.54 5.86
CA SER A 22 11.15 -13.13 5.67
C SER A 22 12.42 -12.77 6.44
N ARG A 23 13.36 -12.12 5.76
CA ARG A 23 14.60 -11.60 6.35
C ARG A 23 14.42 -10.16 6.85
N GLY A 24 13.50 -9.42 6.23
CA GLY A 24 13.08 -8.09 6.66
C GLY A 24 11.59 -7.91 6.41
N THR A 25 10.84 -7.58 7.45
CA THR A 25 9.43 -7.21 7.36
C THR A 25 9.22 -5.83 7.96
N TYR A 26 8.48 -4.99 7.25
CA TYR A 26 8.19 -3.62 7.66
C TYR A 26 6.70 -3.36 7.47
N LEU A 27 6.06 -2.83 8.50
CA LEU A 27 4.61 -2.68 8.59
C LEU A 27 4.28 -1.20 8.85
N SER A 28 3.20 -0.73 8.26
CA SER A 28 2.47 0.47 8.66
C SER A 28 0.97 0.17 8.71
N SER A 29 0.25 0.91 9.54
CA SER A 29 -1.20 0.81 9.66
C SER A 29 -1.77 2.19 9.89
N THR A 30 -2.89 2.50 9.25
CA THR A 30 -3.64 3.74 9.48
C THR A 30 -5.14 3.47 9.46
N VAL A 31 -5.90 4.31 10.13
CA VAL A 31 -7.37 4.28 10.13
C VAL A 31 -7.85 5.49 9.35
N ILE A 32 -8.72 5.27 8.38
CA ILE A 32 -9.25 6.26 7.46
C ILE A 32 -10.76 6.32 7.65
N ARG A 33 -11.28 7.52 7.90
CA ARG A 33 -12.70 7.81 8.06
C ARG A 33 -13.47 7.80 6.73
N ALA A 34 -13.33 6.72 5.96
CA ALA A 34 -13.98 6.51 4.67
C ALA A 34 -14.22 5.02 4.39
N PRO A 35 -15.13 4.69 3.45
CA PRO A 35 -15.26 3.34 2.88
C PRO A 35 -13.95 2.80 2.29
N ALA A 36 -13.82 1.47 2.27
CA ALA A 36 -12.62 0.82 1.74
C ALA A 36 -12.44 1.03 0.23
N THR A 37 -13.54 1.28 -0.48
CA THR A 37 -13.54 1.64 -1.91
C THR A 37 -12.69 2.88 -2.19
N ASP A 38 -12.74 3.88 -1.32
CA ASP A 38 -12.10 5.17 -1.56
C ASP A 38 -10.57 5.04 -1.38
N ALA A 39 -10.16 4.35 -0.31
CA ALA A 39 -8.76 4.03 -0.07
C ALA A 39 -8.20 3.08 -1.15
N TRP A 40 -9.00 2.09 -1.57
CA TRP A 40 -8.65 1.20 -2.67
C TRP A 40 -8.42 1.96 -3.97
N ASP A 41 -9.34 2.84 -4.34
CA ASP A 41 -9.28 3.62 -5.58
C ASP A 41 -8.05 4.54 -5.63
N ALA A 42 -7.70 5.14 -4.49
CA ALA A 42 -6.47 5.92 -4.36
C ALA A 42 -5.20 5.07 -4.55
N VAL A 43 -5.17 3.86 -4.00
CA VAL A 43 -4.02 2.94 -4.11
C VAL A 43 -3.88 2.39 -5.52
N VAL A 44 -4.97 1.96 -6.17
CA VAL A 44 -4.87 1.34 -7.50
C VAL A 44 -4.70 2.33 -8.63
N ASN A 45 -5.02 3.61 -8.44
CA ASN A 45 -4.83 4.64 -9.47
C ASN A 45 -3.45 5.30 -9.37
N THR A 46 -2.46 4.78 -10.09
CA THR A 46 -1.09 5.31 -10.05
C THR A 46 -0.97 6.73 -10.61
N GLY A 47 -1.93 7.16 -11.45
CA GLY A 47 -1.98 8.52 -12.00
C GLY A 47 -2.23 9.59 -10.95
N ALA A 48 -2.85 9.23 -9.81
CA ALA A 48 -3.08 10.13 -8.69
C ALA A 48 -1.94 10.11 -7.66
N TRP A 49 -0.98 9.19 -7.73
CA TRP A 49 0.02 9.05 -6.66
C TRP A 49 0.87 10.30 -6.46
N SER A 50 1.09 11.10 -7.51
CA SER A 50 1.86 12.35 -7.41
C SER A 50 1.18 13.42 -6.56
N THR A 51 -0.14 13.32 -6.37
CA THR A 51 -0.93 14.30 -5.62
C THR A 51 -0.94 14.02 -4.12
N TRP A 52 -0.68 12.77 -3.72
CA TRP A 52 -0.75 12.36 -2.32
C TRP A 52 0.49 11.62 -1.82
N ASN A 53 1.04 10.67 -2.57
CA ASN A 53 2.05 9.72 -2.10
C ASN A 53 3.47 10.29 -2.14
N THR A 54 3.90 11.00 -1.10
CA THR A 54 5.23 11.64 -1.11
C THR A 54 6.41 10.66 -1.10
N PHE A 55 6.19 9.42 -0.61
CA PHE A 55 7.18 8.34 -0.66
C PHE A 55 7.28 7.71 -2.05
N CYS A 56 6.17 7.54 -2.75
CA CYS A 56 6.11 6.91 -4.07
C CYS A 56 5.23 7.76 -5.01
N PRO A 57 5.71 8.93 -5.46
CA PRO A 57 4.90 9.92 -6.18
C PRO A 57 4.50 9.51 -7.60
N GLY A 58 4.90 8.33 -8.08
CA GLY A 58 4.47 7.89 -9.41
C GLY A 58 4.90 6.48 -9.74
N ALA A 59 4.28 5.96 -10.80
CA ALA A 59 4.65 4.72 -11.42
C ALA A 59 4.53 4.82 -12.94
N THR A 60 5.47 4.20 -13.65
CA THR A 60 5.39 3.97 -15.09
C THR A 60 4.86 2.57 -15.34
N ILE A 61 3.68 2.46 -15.95
CA ILE A 61 3.11 1.17 -16.35
C ILE A 61 3.89 0.66 -17.57
N ARG A 62 4.53 -0.51 -17.43
CA ARG A 62 5.28 -1.18 -18.51
C ARG A 62 4.38 -2.08 -19.35
N GLU A 63 3.45 -2.77 -18.70
CA GLU A 63 2.58 -3.75 -19.34
C GLU A 63 1.27 -3.87 -18.55
N GLN A 64 0.14 -3.86 -19.27
CA GLN A 64 -1.18 -4.18 -18.71
C GLN A 64 -1.66 -5.53 -19.28
N PRO A 65 -2.32 -6.37 -18.48
CA PRO A 65 -2.74 -7.71 -18.89
C PRO A 65 -3.78 -7.69 -20.02
N ASP A 66 -4.58 -6.63 -20.12
CA ASP A 66 -5.63 -6.43 -21.14
C ASP A 66 -5.18 -5.51 -22.28
N GLN A 67 -3.89 -5.17 -22.35
CA GLN A 67 -3.28 -4.26 -23.32
C GLN A 67 -3.88 -2.84 -23.36
N ARG A 68 -4.70 -2.46 -22.36
CA ARG A 68 -5.27 -1.11 -22.30
C ARG A 68 -4.23 -0.10 -21.81
N GLN A 69 -4.29 1.12 -22.34
CA GLN A 69 -3.55 2.24 -21.77
C GLN A 69 -4.32 2.76 -20.55
N SER A 70 -3.93 2.29 -19.37
CA SER A 70 -4.56 2.64 -18.10
C SER A 70 -3.49 2.85 -17.03
N THR A 71 -3.68 3.86 -16.19
CA THR A 71 -2.88 4.09 -14.97
C THR A 71 -3.42 3.28 -13.77
N ARG A 72 -4.50 2.52 -13.95
CA ARG A 72 -5.07 1.70 -12.89
C ARG A 72 -4.41 0.33 -12.85
N LEU A 73 -4.09 -0.12 -11.65
CA LEU A 73 -3.52 -1.44 -11.40
C LEU A 73 -4.58 -2.52 -11.55
N HIS A 74 -4.16 -3.67 -12.07
CA HIS A 74 -4.91 -4.91 -12.21
C HIS A 74 -3.99 -6.10 -11.89
N LEU A 75 -4.55 -7.29 -11.72
CA LEU A 75 -3.74 -8.50 -11.58
C LEU A 75 -2.82 -8.68 -12.80
N GLY A 76 -1.52 -8.83 -12.58
CA GLY A 76 -0.54 -8.99 -13.64
C GLY A 76 -0.01 -7.69 -14.24
N THR A 77 -0.48 -6.51 -13.82
CA THR A 77 0.11 -5.23 -14.23
C THR A 77 1.59 -5.18 -13.86
N LYS A 78 2.46 -4.91 -14.83
CA LYS A 78 3.88 -4.66 -14.61
C LYS A 78 4.14 -3.17 -14.58
N MET A 79 4.77 -2.69 -13.51
CA MET A 79 5.03 -1.26 -13.31
C MET A 79 6.43 -1.00 -12.77
N THR A 80 7.01 0.14 -13.10
CA THR A 80 8.19 0.69 -12.42
C THR A 80 7.70 1.77 -11.47
N ILE A 81 7.89 1.60 -10.17
CA ILE A 81 7.58 2.65 -9.20
C ILE A 81 8.80 3.54 -8.96
N HIS A 82 8.55 4.82 -8.68
CA HIS A 82 9.60 5.82 -8.50
C HIS A 82 9.67 6.24 -7.02
N LEU A 83 10.55 5.60 -6.25
CA LEU A 83 10.64 5.82 -4.80
C LEU A 83 11.44 7.10 -4.47
N ASN A 84 10.85 7.95 -3.62
CA ASN A 84 11.50 9.08 -2.98
C ASN A 84 11.89 8.72 -1.55
N TRP A 85 13.17 8.45 -1.32
CA TRP A 85 13.70 8.09 -0.01
C TRP A 85 13.72 9.25 1.00
N ASN A 86 13.32 10.45 0.62
CA ASN A 86 13.29 11.60 1.51
C ASN A 86 11.95 12.34 1.40
N PRO A 87 10.83 11.71 1.80
CA PRO A 87 9.49 12.20 1.50
C PRO A 87 9.15 13.54 2.19
N ARG A 88 9.80 13.84 3.31
CA ARG A 88 9.62 15.09 4.08
C ARG A 88 10.85 16.03 4.01
N GLY A 89 11.80 15.77 3.12
CA GLY A 89 13.06 16.52 3.04
C GLY A 89 13.43 16.92 1.60
N PRO A 90 14.69 17.35 1.37
CA PRO A 90 15.16 17.70 0.03
C PRO A 90 14.94 16.58 -0.99
N LYS A 91 14.54 16.97 -2.20
CA LYS A 91 14.33 16.03 -3.32
C LYS A 91 15.62 15.27 -3.59
N THR A 92 15.53 13.94 -3.59
CA THR A 92 16.64 13.05 -3.96
C THR A 92 16.34 12.40 -5.32
N LYS A 93 17.37 11.86 -5.99
CA LYS A 93 17.17 11.08 -7.20
C LYS A 93 16.23 9.91 -6.89
N PRO A 94 15.14 9.70 -7.66
CA PRO A 94 14.25 8.56 -7.43
C PRO A 94 14.99 7.24 -7.56
N ALA A 95 14.58 6.27 -6.75
CA ALA A 95 14.99 4.88 -6.92
C ALA A 95 13.87 4.13 -7.65
N ASP A 96 14.20 3.62 -8.84
CA ASP A 96 13.26 2.88 -9.67
C ASP A 96 13.24 1.41 -9.28
N VAL A 97 12.04 0.86 -9.11
CA VAL A 97 11.85 -0.55 -8.75
C VAL A 97 10.80 -1.16 -9.67
N ALA A 98 11.19 -2.20 -10.41
CA ALA A 98 10.29 -2.98 -11.23
C ALA A 98 9.47 -3.96 -10.37
N LEU A 99 8.15 -3.89 -10.53
CA LEU A 99 7.18 -4.69 -9.80
C LEU A 99 6.12 -5.28 -10.75
N VAL A 100 5.46 -6.33 -10.28
CA VAL A 100 4.27 -6.94 -10.90
C VAL A 100 3.19 -7.14 -9.84
N VAL A 101 1.94 -6.83 -10.17
CA VAL A 101 0.79 -7.08 -9.27
C VAL A 101 0.50 -8.59 -9.24
N THR A 102 0.59 -9.19 -8.06
CA THR A 102 0.51 -10.65 -7.85
C THR A 102 -0.80 -11.09 -7.19
N GLU A 103 -1.49 -10.16 -6.53
CA GLU A 103 -2.80 -10.33 -5.93
C GLU A 103 -3.65 -9.08 -6.20
N PHE A 104 -4.93 -9.26 -6.53
CA PHE A 104 -5.86 -8.16 -6.77
C PHE A 104 -7.27 -8.62 -6.41
N ASP A 105 -7.73 -8.22 -5.24
CA ASP A 105 -9.01 -8.61 -4.68
C ASP A 105 -9.73 -7.38 -4.08
N PRO A 106 -10.54 -6.68 -4.89
CA PRO A 106 -11.11 -5.39 -4.54
C PRO A 106 -12.18 -5.48 -3.42
N PRO A 107 -12.49 -4.35 -2.75
CA PRO A 107 -13.60 -4.26 -1.81
C PRO A 107 -14.91 -4.67 -2.45
N LYS A 108 -15.74 -5.40 -1.69
CA LYS A 108 -17.08 -5.83 -2.06
C LYS A 108 -17.99 -5.66 -0.84
N ASP A 109 -19.20 -5.17 -1.06
CA ASP A 109 -20.16 -4.97 0.02
C ASP A 109 -20.53 -6.31 0.69
N GLY A 110 -20.64 -6.30 2.01
CA GLY A 110 -21.01 -7.48 2.81
C GLY A 110 -19.91 -8.55 2.95
N ARG A 111 -18.68 -8.28 2.48
CA ARG A 111 -17.54 -9.19 2.60
C ARG A 111 -17.07 -9.31 4.07
N GLN A 112 -16.70 -10.53 4.49
CA GLN A 112 -16.18 -10.81 5.83
C GLN A 112 -14.65 -10.76 5.94
N THR A 113 -13.95 -10.86 4.82
CA THR A 113 -12.48 -10.81 4.74
C THR A 113 -12.02 -9.44 4.23
N PRO A 114 -10.78 -9.01 4.50
CA PRO A 114 -10.25 -7.77 3.94
C PRO A 114 -10.17 -7.81 2.41
N ALA A 115 -10.33 -6.65 1.78
CA ALA A 115 -9.85 -6.46 0.42
C ALA A 115 -8.32 -6.45 0.40
N ARG A 116 -7.70 -6.88 -0.69
CA ARG A 116 -6.26 -7.13 -0.73
C ARG A 116 -5.66 -6.88 -2.10
N ILE A 117 -4.56 -6.12 -2.14
CA ILE A 117 -3.71 -5.98 -3.32
C ILE A 117 -2.27 -6.24 -2.92
N ALA A 118 -1.53 -6.95 -3.76
CA ALA A 118 -0.11 -7.19 -3.54
C ALA A 118 0.67 -7.05 -4.83
N TRP A 119 1.92 -6.62 -4.70
CA TRP A 119 2.89 -6.61 -5.79
C TRP A 119 4.25 -7.08 -5.33
N ALA A 120 4.97 -7.71 -6.25
CA ALA A 120 6.27 -8.32 -6.01
C ALA A 120 7.33 -7.79 -6.98
N THR A 121 8.61 -7.95 -6.63
CA THR A 121 9.73 -7.71 -7.55
C THR A 121 9.51 -8.45 -8.87
N ASP A 122 9.50 -7.70 -9.98
CA ASP A 122 9.40 -8.26 -11.33
C ASP A 122 10.81 -8.58 -11.87
N PRO A 123 11.18 -9.86 -12.03
CA PRO A 123 12.50 -10.24 -12.54
C PRO A 123 12.75 -9.83 -14.00
N SER A 124 11.69 -9.52 -14.76
CA SER A 124 11.80 -9.11 -16.17
C SER A 124 12.03 -7.61 -16.35
N GLY A 125 11.91 -6.81 -15.29
CA GLY A 125 12.13 -5.37 -15.32
C GLY A 125 13.50 -4.93 -14.82
N GLN A 126 13.75 -3.62 -14.92
CA GLN A 126 14.99 -3.01 -14.40
C GLN A 126 15.00 -3.01 -12.86
N GLY A 127 16.10 -3.45 -12.27
CA GLY A 127 16.26 -3.49 -10.82
C GLY A 127 17.36 -4.43 -10.38
N LEU A 128 17.35 -4.75 -9.08
CA LEU A 128 18.24 -5.76 -8.53
C LEU A 128 17.77 -7.17 -8.94
N PRO A 129 18.69 -8.12 -9.18
CA PRO A 129 18.32 -9.51 -9.41
C PRO A 129 17.52 -10.07 -8.22
N SER A 130 16.46 -10.83 -8.48
CA SER A 130 15.58 -11.37 -7.42
C SER A 130 16.28 -12.32 -6.44
N TRP A 131 17.39 -12.95 -6.84
CA TRP A 131 18.20 -13.75 -5.91
C TRP A 131 18.93 -12.87 -4.87
N LEU A 132 19.22 -11.61 -5.23
CA LEU A 132 19.91 -10.65 -4.37
C LEU A 132 18.94 -9.95 -3.42
N LEU A 133 17.81 -9.47 -3.95
CA LEU A 133 16.71 -8.90 -3.19
C LEU A 133 15.38 -9.19 -3.89
N TYR A 134 14.48 -9.87 -3.20
CA TYR A 134 13.10 -10.05 -3.63
C TYR A 134 12.18 -9.53 -2.54
N ALA A 135 11.25 -8.66 -2.91
CA ALA A 135 10.31 -8.03 -2.00
C ALA A 135 8.87 -8.25 -2.50
N GLU A 136 7.96 -8.49 -1.56
CA GLU A 136 6.52 -8.47 -1.80
C GLU A 136 5.89 -7.45 -0.85
N ARG A 137 5.10 -6.52 -1.39
CA ARG A 137 4.33 -5.56 -0.62
C ARG A 137 2.85 -5.87 -0.75
N VAL A 138 2.17 -5.86 0.39
CA VAL A 138 0.75 -6.13 0.52
C VAL A 138 0.06 -4.93 1.14
N HIS A 139 -1.12 -4.60 0.64
CA HIS A 139 -2.08 -3.71 1.26
C HIS A 139 -3.38 -4.47 1.53
N GLU A 140 -3.82 -4.46 2.78
CA GLU A 140 -5.13 -4.95 3.19
C GLU A 140 -6.01 -3.80 3.67
N PHE A 141 -7.29 -3.90 3.33
CA PHE A 141 -8.31 -2.90 3.67
C PHE A 141 -9.38 -3.59 4.51
N HIS A 142 -9.42 -3.24 5.78
CA HIS A 142 -10.31 -3.80 6.78
C HIS A 142 -11.38 -2.77 7.11
N GLU A 143 -12.58 -2.99 6.57
CA GLU A 143 -13.69 -2.08 6.78
C GLU A 143 -14.52 -2.46 8.02
N PHE A 144 -14.91 -1.46 8.79
CA PHE A 144 -15.79 -1.61 9.93
C PHE A 144 -16.60 -0.32 10.12
N VAL A 145 -17.51 -0.34 11.09
CA VAL A 145 -18.40 0.77 11.40
C VAL A 145 -18.05 1.31 12.79
N GLU A 146 -17.89 2.62 12.87
CA GLU A 146 -17.75 3.36 14.14
C GLU A 146 -18.98 4.25 14.38
N GLU A 147 -19.28 4.52 15.64
CA GLU A 147 -20.24 5.55 16.01
C GLU A 147 -19.68 6.93 15.67
N ALA A 148 -20.49 7.78 15.04
CA ALA A 148 -20.06 9.12 14.67
C ALA A 148 -19.82 9.98 15.94
N PRO A 149 -18.73 10.76 16.00
CA PRO A 149 -18.49 11.66 17.12
C PRO A 149 -19.53 12.80 17.13
N GLY A 150 -20.51 12.71 18.03
CA GLY A 150 -21.57 13.72 18.16
C GLY A 150 -22.94 13.10 18.49
N GLY A 151 -22.96 12.15 19.43
CA GLY A 151 -24.18 11.44 19.82
C GLY A 151 -25.37 12.37 20.06
N GLU A 152 -26.56 11.86 19.69
CA GLU A 152 -27.87 12.43 20.02
C GLU A 152 -28.36 13.61 19.16
N THR A 153 -28.09 13.62 17.86
CA THR A 153 -29.03 14.28 16.92
C THR A 153 -29.66 13.21 16.05
N GLU A 154 -30.97 13.00 16.19
CA GLU A 154 -31.76 12.01 15.46
C GLU A 154 -31.39 11.99 13.96
N GLY A 155 -30.74 10.91 13.51
CA GLY A 155 -30.56 10.59 12.09
C GLY A 155 -29.13 10.44 11.56
N GLN A 156 -28.08 10.75 12.32
CA GLN A 156 -26.69 10.58 11.83
C GLN A 156 -26.11 9.22 12.21
N GLY A 157 -26.32 8.27 11.30
CA GLY A 157 -25.94 6.87 11.44
C GLY A 157 -24.43 6.59 11.47
N ASN A 158 -24.10 5.46 12.07
CA ASN A 158 -22.94 4.62 11.79
C ASN A 158 -22.05 5.07 10.62
N GLN A 159 -20.81 5.46 10.91
CA GLN A 159 -19.83 5.86 9.92
C GLN A 159 -18.99 4.66 9.46
N ARG A 160 -18.83 4.47 8.14
CA ARG A 160 -17.88 3.50 7.58
C ARG A 160 -16.45 4.01 7.75
N VAL A 161 -15.59 3.13 8.25
CA VAL A 161 -14.19 3.39 8.55
C VAL A 161 -13.36 2.23 8.00
N THR A 162 -12.18 2.54 7.48
CA THR A 162 -11.27 1.54 6.92
C THR A 162 -9.93 1.60 7.63
N GLN A 163 -9.49 0.48 8.20
CA GLN A 163 -8.11 0.31 8.59
C GLN A 163 -7.32 -0.25 7.42
N VAL A 164 -6.35 0.53 6.94
CA VAL A 164 -5.41 0.09 5.90
C VAL A 164 -4.16 -0.41 6.58
N VAL A 165 -3.83 -1.68 6.35
CA VAL A 165 -2.60 -2.30 6.83
C VAL A 165 -1.71 -2.58 5.63
N SER A 166 -0.47 -2.10 5.68
CA SER A 166 0.50 -2.27 4.62
C SER A 166 1.76 -2.90 5.17
N TRP A 167 2.25 -3.96 4.54
CA TRP A 167 3.56 -4.49 4.88
C TRP A 167 4.36 -4.88 3.65
N GLU A 168 5.68 -4.85 3.80
CA GLU A 168 6.60 -5.41 2.84
C GLU A 168 7.43 -6.50 3.52
N SER A 169 7.48 -7.67 2.89
CA SER A 169 8.34 -8.79 3.28
C SER A 169 9.45 -8.96 2.24
N GLN A 170 10.68 -9.15 2.70
CA GLN A 170 11.88 -9.22 1.87
C GLN A 170 12.66 -10.50 2.13
N ARG A 171 13.21 -11.10 1.06
CA ARG A 171 14.17 -12.20 1.12
C ARG A 171 15.39 -11.93 0.23
N GLY A 172 16.43 -12.72 0.43
CA GLY A 172 17.71 -12.61 -0.27
C GLY A 172 18.82 -12.01 0.60
N PRO A 173 20.10 -12.14 0.18
CA PRO A 173 21.23 -11.66 0.97
C PRO A 173 21.17 -10.17 1.29
N LEU A 174 20.70 -9.33 0.36
CA LEU A 174 20.68 -7.88 0.55
C LEU A 174 19.59 -7.43 1.54
N ALA A 175 18.57 -8.25 1.80
CA ALA A 175 17.54 -7.95 2.80
C ALA A 175 18.14 -7.79 4.21
N TYR A 176 19.24 -8.50 4.52
CA TYR A 176 19.98 -8.29 5.76
C TYR A 176 20.57 -6.88 5.82
N VAL A 177 21.19 -6.40 4.75
CA VAL A 177 21.77 -5.05 4.69
C VAL A 177 20.68 -3.98 4.82
N VAL A 178 19.56 -4.14 4.12
CA VAL A 178 18.41 -3.22 4.21
C VAL A 178 17.88 -3.17 5.65
N LYS A 179 17.71 -4.32 6.30
CA LYS A 179 17.23 -4.39 7.68
C LYS A 179 18.13 -3.63 8.65
N TRP A 180 19.44 -3.79 8.52
CA TRP A 180 20.42 -3.19 9.43
C TRP A 180 20.60 -1.69 9.20
N PHE A 181 20.69 -1.23 7.94
CA PHE A 181 21.04 0.15 7.63
C PHE A 181 19.87 1.04 7.25
N MET A 182 18.80 0.47 6.67
CA MET A 182 17.68 1.23 6.11
C MET A 182 16.34 0.94 6.78
N GLY A 183 16.24 -0.06 7.67
CA GLY A 183 14.96 -0.50 8.22
C GLY A 183 14.17 0.58 8.99
N LYS A 184 14.86 1.50 9.70
CA LYS A 184 14.19 2.66 10.34
C LYS A 184 13.64 3.63 9.29
N LYS A 185 14.46 3.96 8.29
CA LYS A 185 14.10 4.88 7.21
C LYS A 185 12.95 4.33 6.36
N PHE A 186 12.96 3.03 6.07
CA PHE A 186 11.92 2.38 5.30
C PHE A 186 10.58 2.37 6.04
N ARG A 187 10.58 2.04 7.35
CA ARG A 187 9.38 2.17 8.19
C ARG A 187 8.83 3.59 8.23
N ALA A 188 9.69 4.60 8.37
CA ALA A 188 9.28 6.00 8.31
C ALA A 188 8.64 6.36 6.95
N CYS A 189 9.18 5.84 5.84
CA CYS A 189 8.59 6.05 4.52
C CYS A 189 7.22 5.37 4.35
N LEU A 190 7.05 4.14 4.86
CA LEU A 190 5.75 3.45 4.86
C LEU A 190 4.72 4.17 5.75
N GLN A 191 5.17 4.74 6.87
CA GLN A 191 4.32 5.56 7.74
C GLN A 191 3.87 6.83 7.02
N VAL A 192 4.79 7.54 6.34
CA VAL A 192 4.45 8.72 5.55
C VAL A 192 3.44 8.39 4.44
N GLN A 193 3.61 7.28 3.74
CA GLN A 193 2.64 6.83 2.74
C GLN A 193 1.24 6.60 3.35
N ALA A 194 1.17 6.02 4.55
CA ALA A 194 -0.09 5.80 5.24
C ALA A 194 -0.77 7.11 5.67
N GLU A 195 0.00 8.05 6.23
CA GLU A 195 -0.49 9.40 6.60
C GLU A 195 -1.01 10.18 5.38
N ASP A 196 -0.24 10.15 4.29
CA ASP A 196 -0.59 10.83 3.06
C ASP A 196 -1.86 10.24 2.43
N LEU A 197 -2.03 8.92 2.46
CA LEU A 197 -3.26 8.25 2.01
C LEU A 197 -4.46 8.67 2.85
N THR A 198 -4.34 8.66 4.18
CA THR A 198 -5.41 9.12 5.08
C THR A 198 -5.81 10.56 4.74
N ALA A 199 -4.82 11.46 4.65
CA ALA A 199 -5.08 12.88 4.39
C ALA A 199 -5.71 13.12 3.01
N PHE A 200 -5.37 12.32 2.00
CA PHE A 200 -5.95 12.44 0.66
C PHE A 200 -7.39 11.93 0.61
N VAL A 201 -7.64 10.76 1.18
CA VAL A 201 -8.97 10.12 1.15
C VAL A 201 -9.97 10.90 2.00
N GLU A 202 -9.61 11.32 3.21
CA GLU A 202 -10.52 12.06 4.11
C GLU A 202 -10.86 13.47 3.60
N LYS A 203 -10.05 14.04 2.68
CA LYS A 203 -10.33 15.31 2.00
C LYS A 203 -11.21 15.16 0.75
N GLY A 204 -11.71 13.97 0.45
CA GLY A 204 -12.58 13.72 -0.69
C GLY A 204 -11.83 13.53 -2.02
N GLY A 205 -10.52 13.27 -1.99
CA GLY A 205 -9.75 12.91 -3.19
C GLY A 205 -9.66 14.00 -4.27
N GLU A 206 -10.00 15.26 -3.96
CA GLU A 206 -10.00 16.33 -4.96
C GLU A 206 -8.58 16.59 -5.49
N MET A 207 -8.41 16.31 -6.79
CA MET A 207 -7.30 16.86 -7.57
C MET A 207 -7.52 18.37 -7.68
N LYS A 208 -6.58 19.18 -7.19
CA LYS A 208 -6.49 20.57 -7.64
C LYS A 208 -6.28 20.54 -9.15
N VAL A 209 -7.33 20.90 -9.89
CA VAL A 209 -7.30 21.17 -11.33
C VAL A 209 -6.44 22.41 -11.58
#